data_AF-A0A5K1H2K3-F1
#
_entry.id   AF-A0A5K1H2K3-F1
#
_cell.length_a   1.000
_cell.length_b   1.000
_cell.length_c   1.000
_cell.angle_alpha   90.00
_cell.angle_beta   90.00
_cell.angle_gamma   90.00
#
_symmetry.space_group_name_H-M   'P 1'
#
loop_
_entity.id
_entity.type
_entity.pdbx_description
1 polymer ?
#
loop_
_entity_poly.entity_id
_entity_poly.type
_entity_poly.pdbx_seq_one_letter_code
_entity_poly.pdbx_strand_id
1 'polypeptide(L)' 'NPYVATADPCGSSTGSATGVAANLAPVSLGTETDGSIICPASANSVVGIKPTVGLTSRAGMIPVSPRQDTIG' A
#
# COMPACT_ATOMS: atom_id res chain seq x y z
N ASN A 1 -13.28 -4.12 0.17
CA ASN A 1 -12.48 -5.33 0.45
C ASN A 1 -12.99 -6.47 -0.43
N PRO A 2 -12.12 -7.24 -1.11
CA PRO A 2 -12.56 -8.28 -2.05
C PRO A 2 -13.20 -9.51 -1.38
N TYR A 3 -12.99 -9.72 -0.08
CA TYR A 3 -13.57 -10.82 0.70
C TYR A 3 -14.88 -10.46 1.40
N VAL A 4 -15.06 -9.19 1.78
CA VAL A 4 -16.28 -8.67 2.43
C VAL A 4 -16.62 -7.31 1.84
N ALA A 5 -17.68 -7.23 1.03
CA ALA A 5 -18.00 -6.02 0.26
C ALA A 5 -18.27 -4.77 1.12
N THR A 6 -18.78 -4.95 2.34
CA THR A 6 -19.07 -3.86 3.29
C THR A 6 -17.91 -3.49 4.20
N ALA A 7 -16.80 -4.24 4.17
CA ALA A 7 -15.64 -3.96 5.01
C ALA A 7 -14.73 -2.93 4.35
N ASP A 8 -14.22 -2.00 5.18
CA ASP A 8 -13.23 -1.01 4.78
C ASP A 8 -11.92 -1.71 4.37
N PRO A 9 -11.45 -1.56 3.12
CA PRO A 9 -10.16 -2.10 2.67
C PRO A 9 -8.94 -1.34 3.23
N CYS A 10 -9.14 -0.31 4.07
CA CYS A 10 -8.13 0.65 4.51
C CYS A 10 -7.41 1.36 3.34
N GLY A 11 -6.47 2.25 3.64
CA GLY A 11 -5.78 3.06 2.64
C GLY A 11 -4.52 3.74 3.19
N SER A 12 -3.86 4.58 2.41
CA SER A 12 -4.30 5.11 1.09
C SER A 12 -4.03 4.21 -0.11
N SER A 13 -3.17 3.18 -0.02
CA SER A 13 -2.89 2.25 -1.14
C SER A 13 -4.01 1.20 -1.34
N THR A 14 -5.26 1.63 -1.22
CA THR A 14 -6.47 0.80 -1.23
C THR A 14 -6.60 -0.03 -2.50
N GLY A 15 -6.45 0.62 -3.66
CA GLY A 15 -6.59 -0.03 -4.95
C GLY A 15 -5.48 -1.06 -5.21
N SER A 16 -4.25 -0.74 -4.80
CA SER A 16 -3.09 -1.62 -4.92
C SER A 16 -3.31 -2.94 -4.17
N ALA A 17 -3.59 -2.87 -2.86
CA ALA A 17 -3.81 -4.07 -2.05
C ALA A 17 -5.07 -4.85 -2.50
N THR A 18 -6.15 -4.15 -2.82
CA THR A 18 -7.40 -4.78 -3.29
C THR A 18 -7.20 -5.48 -4.64
N GLY A 19 -6.46 -4.88 -5.56
CA GLY A 19 -6.19 -5.45 -6.88
C GLY A 19 -5.34 -6.71 -6.82
N VAL A 20 -4.33 -6.74 -5.94
CA VAL A 20 -3.54 -7.96 -5.68
C VAL A 20 -4.41 -9.03 -5.03
N ALA A 21 -5.17 -8.69 -3.98
CA ALA A 21 -6.06 -9.63 -3.30
C ALA A 21 -7.17 -10.20 -4.21
N ALA A 22 -7.62 -9.44 -5.20
CA ALA A 22 -8.59 -9.86 -6.22
C ALA A 22 -7.95 -10.59 -7.41
N ASN A 23 -6.65 -10.92 -7.37
CA ASN A 23 -5.90 -11.58 -8.45
C ASN A 23 -5.90 -10.82 -9.80
N LEU A 24 -6.03 -9.49 -9.77
CA LEU A 24 -5.94 -8.67 -10.98
C LEU A 24 -4.49 -8.42 -11.40
N ALA A 25 -3.56 -8.46 -10.44
CA ALA A 25 -2.12 -8.38 -10.66
C ALA A 25 -1.39 -9.23 -9.59
N PRO A 26 -0.23 -9.83 -9.92
CA PRO A 26 0.52 -10.64 -8.94
C PRO A 26 1.18 -9.78 -7.85
N VAL A 27 1.53 -8.52 -8.15
CA VAL A 27 2.12 -7.55 -7.24
C VAL A 27 1.66 -6.13 -7.62
N SER A 28 1.78 -5.19 -6.69
CA SER A 28 1.47 -3.78 -6.90
C SER A 28 2.40 -2.90 -6.07
N LEU A 29 2.57 -1.65 -6.48
CA LEU A 29 3.26 -0.64 -5.69
C LEU A 29 2.26 0.16 -4.83
N GLY A 30 2.69 0.53 -3.63
CA GLY A 30 2.02 1.49 -2.77
C GLY A 30 2.98 2.55 -2.27
N THR A 31 2.42 3.56 -1.61
CA THR A 31 3.20 4.55 -0.87
C THR A 31 2.77 4.54 0.58
N GLU A 32 3.74 4.72 1.49
CA GLU A 32 3.46 4.83 2.90
C GLU A 32 4.18 6.01 3.52
N THR A 33 3.38 6.93 4.07
CA THR A 33 3.80 7.94 5.04
C THR A 33 3.55 7.44 6.45
N ASP A 34 2.37 6.86 6.67
CA ASP A 34 1.90 6.35 7.96
C ASP A 34 0.84 5.26 7.73
N GLY A 35 1.26 4.00 7.65
CA GLY A 35 0.36 2.84 7.49
C GLY A 35 -0.25 2.62 6.10
N SER A 36 -0.06 3.50 5.13
CA SER A 36 -0.73 3.41 3.81
C SER A 36 -0.35 2.21 2.92
N ILE A 37 0.65 1.40 3.27
CA ILE A 37 0.92 0.07 2.69
C ILE A 37 0.47 -1.02 3.66
N ILE A 38 0.87 -0.93 4.94
CA ILE A 38 0.64 -1.98 5.94
C ILE A 38 -0.84 -2.15 6.28
N CYS A 39 -1.58 -1.05 6.47
CA CYS A 39 -3.00 -1.09 6.79
C CYS A 39 -3.85 -1.74 5.69
N PRO A 40 -3.78 -1.31 4.41
CA PRO A 40 -4.54 -1.99 3.36
C PRO A 40 -4.04 -3.42 3.09
N ALA A 41 -2.76 -3.72 3.29
CA ALA A 41 -2.28 -5.11 3.20
C ALA A 41 -2.94 -6.02 4.25
N SER A 42 -2.94 -5.58 5.52
CA SER A 42 -3.62 -6.26 6.63
C SER A 42 -5.11 -6.44 6.36
N ALA A 43 -5.80 -5.39 5.92
CA ALA A 43 -7.24 -5.44 5.67
C ALA A 43 -7.62 -6.39 4.51
N ASN A 44 -6.79 -6.49 3.47
CA ASN A 44 -7.09 -7.26 2.26
C ASN A 44 -6.34 -8.62 2.20
N SER A 45 -5.81 -9.12 3.32
CA SER A 45 -5.16 -10.45 3.41
C SER A 45 -4.01 -10.64 2.39
N VAL A 46 -3.19 -9.60 2.20
CA VAL A 46 -1.97 -9.66 1.38
C VAL A 46 -0.76 -9.22 2.19
N VAL A 47 0.43 -9.58 1.72
CA VAL A 47 1.69 -9.11 2.33
C VAL A 47 1.96 -7.69 1.89
N GLY A 48 2.20 -6.79 2.84
CA GLY A 48 2.65 -5.42 2.60
C GLY A 48 4.04 -5.22 3.18
N ILE A 49 4.94 -4.62 2.41
CA ILE A 49 6.30 -4.31 2.85
C ILE A 49 6.45 -2.80 2.83
N LYS A 50 6.71 -2.22 4.00
CA LYS A 50 7.17 -0.83 4.12
C LYS A 50 8.69 -0.84 4.34
N PRO A 51 9.49 -0.52 3.32
CA PRO A 51 10.94 -0.46 3.47
C PRO A 51 11.38 0.57 4.52
N THR A 52 12.66 0.49 4.90
CA THR A 52 13.34 1.57 5.61
C THR A 52 13.24 2.85 4.77
N VAL A 53 12.91 3.97 5.41
CA VAL A 53 12.76 5.27 4.72
C VAL A 53 14.06 5.59 3.98
N GLY A 54 13.94 5.86 2.67
CA GLY A 54 15.07 6.16 1.79
C GLY A 54 15.73 4.95 1.12
N LEU A 55 15.32 3.70 1.44
CA LEU A 55 15.83 2.52 0.76
C LEU A 55 15.38 2.45 -0.70
N THR A 56 14.12 2.80 -0.97
CA THR A 56 13.56 2.88 -2.33
C THR A 56 13.57 4.33 -2.82
N SER A 57 13.85 4.52 -4.11
CA SER A 57 13.81 5.84 -4.73
C SER A 57 12.40 6.42 -4.68
N ARG A 58 12.29 7.73 -4.45
CA ARG A 58 11.04 8.49 -4.46
C ARG A 58 10.95 9.47 -5.63
N ALA A 59 11.85 9.32 -6.61
CA ALA A 59 11.84 10.12 -7.82
C ALA A 59 10.53 9.88 -8.59
N GLY A 60 9.82 10.95 -8.96
CA GLY A 60 8.53 10.87 -9.65
C GLY A 60 7.32 10.59 -8.74
N MET A 61 7.53 10.34 -7.45
CA MET A 61 6.44 10.23 -6.46
C MET A 61 6.01 11.61 -5.99
N ILE A 62 4.71 11.82 -5.79
CA ILE A 62 4.18 13.04 -5.19
C ILE A 62 4.33 12.95 -3.65
N PRO A 63 5.12 13.84 -3.01
CA PRO A 63 5.42 13.73 -1.58
C PRO A 63 4.26 14.21 -0.69
N VAL A 64 4.09 13.51 0.43
CA VAL A 64 3.30 13.95 1.59
C VAL A 64 4.24 14.40 2.70
N SER A 65 5.24 13.56 3.06
CA SER A 65 6.27 13.86 4.05
C SER A 65 7.63 13.31 3.61
N PRO A 66 8.59 14.16 3.22
CA PRO A 66 9.92 13.72 2.80
C PRO A 66 10.70 12.91 3.86
N ARG A 67 10.27 12.97 5.13
CA ARG A 67 10.91 12.28 6.26
C ARG A 67 10.32 10.90 6.56
N GLN A 68 9.15 10.57 6.00
CA GLN A 68 8.42 9.35 6.33
C GLN A 68 8.03 8.56 5.08
N ASP A 69 7.79 9.24 3.96
CA ASP A 69 7.35 8.62 2.72
C ASP A 69 8.34 7.56 2.25
N THR A 70 7.78 6.40 1.89
CA THR A 70 8.47 5.28 1.27
C THR A 70 7.60 4.68 0.17
N ILE A 71 8.21 4.18 -0.91
CA ILE A 71 7.54 3.35 -1.91
C ILE A 71 7.84 1.89 -1.59
N GLY A 72 6.83 1.04 -1.60
CA GLY A 72 6.96 -0.39 -1.31
C GLY A 72 6.01 -1.25 -2.12
#